data_AF-M4F1E8-F1
#
_entry.id   AF-M4F1E8-F1
#
_cell.length_a   1.000
_cell.length_b   1.000
_cell.length_c   1.000
_cell.angle_alpha   90.00
_cell.angle_beta   90.00
_cell.angle_gamma   90.00
#
_symmetry.space_group_name_H-M   'P 1'
#
loop_
_entity.id
_entity.type
_entity.pdbx_description
1 polymer ?
#
loop_
_entity_poly.entity_id
_entity_poly.type
_entity_poly.pdbx_seq_one_letter_code
_entity_poly.pdbx_strand_id
1 'polypeptide(L)'
;MMFAVGCAKGIANQLFRNPRWRSGLFVHHLQFPNYTVYTKQRPFVEVPHGSASSNQNVFEYCCRRHMSNSTVELRTEDNVVRFSFSNNTKSVPMRTEKKWKRAKSSRKAKVNELRFYRLKAKKKMNSPNPEVRIRYKLEKAKRKEEWLIEKLRKYDVPKTPAEAYDPETLTEEEQHYLKRTGEKRKNFVLVGRRGVFGGVVLNMHLHWKKHETVKVICKPCNKPGQIHEYAEELARLSKGIVIDVKPNNAIVLYRGKNYVRPQVMSPVDTLSKDKALEKYRYEQSLEHTSDFIEKLEKELEEYHKYVARYKKKDEVDSKSKAV
;
A
#
# COMPACT_ATOMS: atom_id res chain seq x y z
N MET A 1 35.63 5.73 -61.49
CA MET A 1 36.35 7.01 -61.30
C MET A 1 35.45 8.00 -60.58
N MET A 2 36.07 8.84 -59.76
CA MET A 2 35.56 9.73 -58.71
C MET A 2 34.38 10.66 -59.09
N PHE A 3 33.51 10.93 -58.11
CA PHE A 3 33.03 12.27 -57.74
C PHE A 3 32.67 12.21 -56.23
N ALA A 4 33.48 12.79 -55.34
CA ALA A 4 33.55 14.21 -54.94
C ALA A 4 32.67 14.52 -53.72
N VAL A 5 33.41 14.74 -52.64
CA VAL A 5 33.16 15.29 -51.30
C VAL A 5 32.11 16.41 -51.22
N GLY A 6 31.29 16.35 -50.16
CA GLY A 6 30.54 17.50 -49.63
C GLY A 6 30.23 17.29 -48.15
N CYS A 7 30.93 18.03 -47.28
CA CYS A 7 30.82 17.97 -45.82
C CYS A 7 30.11 19.23 -45.29
N ALA A 8 29.33 19.08 -44.22
CA ALA A 8 29.25 19.96 -43.03
C ALA A 8 27.86 20.45 -42.56
N LYS A 9 27.57 20.07 -41.30
CA LYS A 9 27.10 20.87 -40.14
C LYS A 9 25.64 21.36 -40.03
N GLY A 10 25.09 21.08 -38.83
CA GLY A 10 23.82 21.56 -38.26
C GLY A 10 23.04 20.35 -37.72
N ILE A 11 22.57 20.24 -36.48
CA ILE A 11 22.01 21.22 -35.54
C ILE A 11 22.18 20.63 -34.13
N ALA A 12 22.73 21.41 -33.19
CA ALA A 12 22.77 21.05 -31.78
C ALA A 12 21.44 21.46 -31.11
N ASN A 13 20.81 20.51 -30.43
CA ASN A 13 19.57 20.73 -29.70
C ASN A 13 19.78 21.57 -28.44
N GLN A 14 18.93 22.60 -28.32
CA GLN A 14 18.50 23.21 -27.07
C GLN A 14 18.13 22.12 -26.05
N LEU A 15 18.37 22.37 -24.75
CA LEU A 15 17.33 22.35 -23.73
C LEU A 15 17.87 22.74 -22.33
N PHE A 16 17.12 23.65 -21.71
CA PHE A 16 16.95 23.98 -20.29
C PHE A 16 18.08 24.64 -19.47
N ARG A 17 17.99 25.98 -19.48
CA ARG A 17 18.40 26.91 -18.43
C ARG A 17 17.73 26.57 -17.08
N ASN A 18 18.54 26.57 -16.02
CA ASN A 18 18.14 26.49 -14.61
C ASN A 18 17.84 27.91 -14.06
N PRO A 19 16.66 28.20 -13.49
CA PRO A 19 16.46 29.44 -12.75
C PRO A 19 16.84 29.28 -11.26
N ARG A 20 17.80 30.11 -10.82
CA ARG A 20 18.18 30.33 -9.42
C ARG A 20 17.05 31.05 -8.69
N TRP A 21 16.54 30.46 -7.61
CA TRP A 21 15.65 31.12 -6.66
C TRP A 21 16.48 31.97 -5.68
N ARG A 22 16.29 33.30 -5.70
CA ARG A 22 16.69 34.23 -4.64
C ARG A 22 15.49 34.43 -3.73
N SER A 23 15.61 34.03 -2.46
CA SER A 23 14.62 34.32 -1.42
C SER A 23 14.82 35.74 -0.90
N GLY A 24 13.94 36.66 -1.29
CA GLY A 24 13.77 37.95 -0.63
C GLY A 24 12.88 37.79 0.59
N LEU A 25 13.37 38.22 1.75
CA LEU A 25 12.58 38.36 2.98
C LEU A 25 11.71 39.61 2.86
N PHE A 26 10.40 39.40 2.77
CA PHE A 26 9.41 40.45 3.05
C PHE A 26 8.80 40.16 4.43
N VAL A 27 9.05 41.06 5.37
CA VAL A 27 8.49 41.04 6.72
C VAL A 27 7.13 41.73 6.65
N HIS A 28 6.05 40.95 6.72
CA HIS A 28 4.73 41.49 7.02
C HIS A 28 4.36 41.14 8.46
N HIS A 29 4.24 42.21 9.25
CA HIS A 29 3.78 42.24 10.63
C HIS A 29 2.28 41.97 10.65
N LEU A 30 1.87 40.83 11.18
CA LEU A 30 0.46 40.54 11.51
C LEU A 30 0.39 39.95 12.93
N GLN A 31 -0.26 40.71 13.81
CA GLN A 31 -0.57 40.35 15.19
C GLN A 31 -1.48 39.12 15.25
N PHE A 32 -1.10 38.14 16.07
CA PHE A 32 -2.00 37.08 16.54
C PHE A 32 -2.13 37.19 18.07
N PRO A 33 -3.34 37.16 18.64
CA PRO A 33 -3.54 37.22 20.08
C PRO A 33 -3.37 35.84 20.75
N ASN A 34 -2.57 35.86 21.83
CA ASN A 34 -2.70 35.16 23.11
C ASN A 34 -3.25 33.73 23.14
N TYR A 35 -2.34 32.75 23.29
CA TYR A 35 -2.63 31.48 23.94
C TYR A 35 -1.76 31.34 25.20
N THR A 36 -2.42 31.07 26.33
CA THR A 36 -1.85 30.88 27.67
C THR A 36 -1.14 29.54 27.77
N VAL A 37 0.16 29.57 28.09
CA VAL A 37 0.99 28.39 28.38
C VAL A 37 1.06 28.22 29.90
N TYR A 38 0.50 27.13 30.44
CA TYR A 38 0.75 26.72 31.81
C TYR A 38 2.14 26.10 31.92
N THR A 39 3.06 26.83 32.55
CA THR A 39 4.40 26.37 32.96
C THR A 39 4.30 25.67 34.33
N LYS A 40 4.51 24.35 34.36
CA LYS A 40 4.81 23.64 35.62
C LYS A 40 6.31 23.58 35.81
N GLN A 41 6.79 24.36 36.78
CA GLN A 41 8.14 24.28 37.35
C GLN A 41 8.40 22.88 37.91
N ARG A 42 9.59 22.34 37.66
CA ARG A 42 10.11 21.15 38.34
C ARG A 42 11.11 21.60 39.40
N PRO A 43 11.04 21.06 40.63
CA PRO A 43 12.06 21.33 41.61
C PRO A 43 13.33 20.53 41.32
N PHE A 44 14.43 21.23 41.58
CA PHE A 44 15.82 20.82 41.61
C PHE A 44 16.04 19.78 42.73
N VAL A 45 16.63 18.62 42.40
CA VAL A 45 17.19 17.68 43.39
C VAL A 45 18.45 17.05 42.80
N GLU A 46 19.48 17.01 43.64
CA GLU A 46 20.89 16.79 43.35
C GLU A 46 21.25 15.35 42.95
N VAL A 47 22.41 15.26 42.30
CA VAL A 47 23.05 14.07 41.74
C VAL A 47 24.07 13.52 42.74
N PRO A 48 24.25 12.18 42.83
CA PRO A 48 25.55 11.63 43.16
C PRO A 48 26.12 10.79 42.00
N HIS A 49 27.41 10.98 41.76
CA HIS A 49 28.23 10.27 40.79
C HIS A 49 28.53 8.81 41.22
N GLY A 50 28.61 7.91 40.25
CA GLY A 50 29.12 6.54 40.44
C GLY A 50 29.42 5.87 39.11
N SER A 51 30.66 5.42 38.94
CA SER A 51 31.34 5.00 37.71
C SER A 51 31.22 3.51 37.34
N ALA A 52 31.51 3.21 36.06
CA ALA A 52 31.98 1.93 35.50
C ALA A 52 30.96 0.75 35.46
N SER A 53 31.03 -0.28 34.61
CA SER A 53 31.62 -0.56 33.29
C SER A 53 31.04 -1.94 32.85
N SER A 54 31.35 -2.37 31.61
CA SER A 54 31.28 -3.75 31.05
C SER A 54 29.93 -4.38 30.65
N ASN A 55 29.65 -4.30 29.34
CA ASN A 55 29.63 -5.38 28.33
C ASN A 55 28.81 -6.68 28.46
N GLN A 56 28.22 -7.02 27.29
CA GLN A 56 27.92 -8.35 26.68
C GLN A 56 26.50 -8.96 26.79
N ASN A 57 25.79 -8.81 25.66
CA ASN A 57 25.19 -9.84 24.78
C ASN A 57 24.06 -10.79 25.21
N VAL A 58 23.34 -11.18 24.15
CA VAL A 58 22.35 -12.27 23.95
C VAL A 58 20.90 -11.94 24.29
N PHE A 59 20.08 -11.72 23.25
CA PHE A 59 18.61 -11.64 23.34
C PHE A 59 18.01 -12.80 22.57
N GLU A 60 17.69 -13.87 23.31
CA GLU A 60 16.94 -15.03 22.85
C GLU A 60 15.47 -14.79 23.25
N TYR A 61 14.56 -14.79 22.26
CA TYR A 61 13.14 -14.52 22.49
C TYR A 61 12.43 -15.80 22.95
N CYS A 62 11.99 -15.83 24.20
CA CYS A 62 10.99 -16.79 24.67
C CYS A 62 9.82 -16.05 25.35
N CYS A 63 8.63 -16.15 24.76
CA CYS A 63 7.39 -15.60 25.31
C CYS A 63 6.86 -16.51 26.44
N ARG A 64 7.30 -16.27 27.68
CA ARG A 64 6.71 -16.89 28.87
C ARG A 64 5.58 -15.99 29.39
N ARG A 65 4.31 -16.41 29.25
CA ARG A 65 3.21 -15.75 29.98
C ARG A 65 3.39 -16.09 31.46
N HIS A 66 3.75 -15.10 32.28
CA HIS A 66 3.83 -15.25 33.72
C HIS A 66 2.43 -15.04 34.31
N MET A 67 1.84 -16.08 34.88
CA MET A 67 0.64 -15.95 35.72
C MET A 67 1.12 -15.71 37.16
N SER A 68 0.63 -14.66 37.81
CA SER A 68 0.94 -14.38 39.21
C SER A 68 0.22 -15.36 40.13
N ASN A 69 0.96 -15.98 41.05
CA ASN A 69 0.44 -16.90 42.06
C ASN A 69 -0.39 -16.14 43.11
N SER A 70 -1.68 -15.91 42.86
CA SER A 70 -2.63 -15.50 43.90
C SER A 70 -3.55 -16.67 44.23
N THR A 71 -3.44 -17.20 45.43
CA THR A 71 -4.30 -18.28 45.91
C THR A 71 -5.70 -17.71 46.18
N VAL A 72 -6.72 -18.25 45.52
CA VAL A 72 -8.12 -17.82 45.66
C VAL A 72 -8.80 -18.74 46.68
N GLU A 73 -9.34 -18.17 47.75
CA GLU A 73 -10.11 -18.93 48.74
C GLU A 73 -11.61 -18.74 48.51
N LEU A 74 -12.33 -19.86 48.55
CA LEU A 74 -13.78 -19.92 48.44
C LEU A 74 -14.36 -19.89 49.86
N ARG A 75 -15.09 -18.83 50.22
CA ARG A 75 -15.83 -18.77 51.49
C ARG A 75 -17.30 -19.03 51.19
N THR A 76 -17.83 -20.08 51.80
CA THR A 76 -19.23 -20.52 51.66
C THR A 76 -19.92 -20.39 53.00
N GLU A 77 -20.10 -19.15 53.45
CA GLU A 77 -20.93 -18.86 54.60
C GLU A 77 -22.12 -18.02 54.10
N ASP A 78 -23.32 -18.38 54.57
CA ASP A 78 -24.62 -17.77 54.23
C ASP A 78 -25.16 -17.99 52.80
N ASN A 79 -25.08 -19.22 52.27
CA ASN A 79 -25.66 -19.64 50.97
C ASN A 79 -25.26 -18.77 49.76
N VAL A 80 -24.23 -17.94 49.90
CA VAL A 80 -23.68 -17.10 48.83
C VAL A 80 -22.20 -17.38 48.70
N VAL A 81 -21.80 -17.90 47.54
CA VAL A 81 -20.40 -18.19 47.24
C VAL A 81 -19.67 -16.89 46.93
N ARG A 82 -18.72 -16.50 47.79
CA ARG A 82 -17.83 -15.35 47.55
C ARG A 82 -16.38 -15.78 47.47
N PHE A 83 -15.72 -15.35 46.38
CA PHE A 83 -14.29 -15.51 46.20
C PHE A 83 -13.57 -14.37 46.93
N SER A 84 -12.62 -14.73 47.79
CA SER A 84 -11.74 -13.77 48.47
C SER A 84 -10.29 -14.07 48.16
N PHE A 85 -9.49 -13.02 47.98
CA PHE A 85 -8.04 -13.13 47.84
C PHE A 85 -7.43 -12.87 49.22
N SER A 86 -6.76 -13.88 49.80
CA SER A 86 -6.11 -13.72 51.10
C SER A 86 -4.84 -12.86 50.95
N ASN A 87 -4.93 -11.59 51.34
CA ASN A 87 -3.78 -10.69 51.37
C ASN A 87 -2.97 -10.93 52.65
N ASN A 88 -2.37 -12.13 52.78
CA ASN A 88 -1.44 -12.38 53.86
C ASN A 88 -0.11 -11.66 53.55
N THR A 89 0.18 -10.63 54.33
CA THR A 89 1.33 -9.74 54.19
C THR A 89 2.63 -10.44 54.55
N LYS A 90 3.23 -11.13 53.57
CA LYS A 90 4.67 -11.11 53.36
C LYS A 90 4.88 -10.69 51.92
N SER A 91 5.12 -9.39 51.71
CA SER A 91 5.45 -8.84 50.40
C SER A 91 6.79 -9.43 49.94
N VAL A 92 6.74 -10.61 49.30
CA VAL A 92 7.81 -11.01 48.40
C VAL A 92 7.84 -9.90 47.33
N PRO A 93 8.97 -9.19 47.14
CA PRO A 93 9.01 -8.09 46.21
C PRO A 93 8.76 -8.66 44.83
N MET A 94 7.55 -8.45 44.31
CA MET A 94 7.21 -8.80 42.94
C MET A 94 8.13 -7.96 42.07
N ARG A 95 9.14 -8.63 41.49
CA ARG A 95 10.18 -8.02 40.67
C ARG A 95 9.46 -7.26 39.55
N THR A 96 9.33 -5.95 39.70
CA THR A 96 8.86 -5.10 38.61
C THR A 96 9.91 -5.21 37.53
N GLU A 97 9.67 -6.04 36.52
CA GLU A 97 10.45 -6.07 35.29
C GLU A 97 10.44 -4.64 34.76
N LYS A 98 11.51 -3.89 35.05
CA LYS A 98 11.73 -2.55 34.54
C LYS A 98 11.80 -2.72 33.03
N LYS A 99 10.72 -2.42 32.32
CA LYS A 99 10.77 -2.26 30.86
C LYS A 99 11.85 -1.23 30.56
N TRP A 100 13.05 -1.69 30.21
CA TRP A 100 14.16 -0.81 29.88
C TRP A 100 13.72 0.06 28.72
N LYS A 101 13.48 1.35 29.00
CA LYS A 101 13.23 2.34 27.95
C LYS A 101 14.54 2.44 27.17
N ARG A 102 14.60 1.83 25.98
CA ARG A 102 15.77 1.92 25.09
C ARG A 102 16.18 3.38 24.98
N ALA A 103 17.39 3.70 25.43
CA ALA A 103 17.92 5.05 25.32
C ALA A 103 17.86 5.48 23.85
N LYS A 104 17.20 6.62 23.57
CA LYS A 104 17.13 7.14 22.21
C LYS A 104 18.54 7.53 21.78
N SER A 105 19.01 6.98 20.66
CA SER A 105 20.33 7.30 20.12
C SER A 105 20.47 8.81 19.89
N SER A 106 21.68 9.34 20.10
CA SER A 106 21.93 10.76 19.86
C SER A 106 21.70 11.09 18.38
N ARG A 107 21.32 12.35 18.08
CA ARG A 107 21.14 12.81 16.69
C ARG A 107 22.37 12.49 15.83
N LYS A 108 23.57 12.68 16.39
CA LYS A 108 24.87 12.41 15.73
C LYS A 108 25.07 10.91 15.47
N ALA A 109 24.72 10.05 16.42
CA ALA A 109 24.79 8.60 16.23
C ALA A 109 23.87 8.13 15.09
N LYS A 110 22.61 8.59 15.07
CA LYS A 110 21.65 8.26 14.01
C LYS A 110 22.11 8.73 12.62
N VAL A 111 22.71 9.91 12.52
CA VAL A 111 23.29 10.42 11.25
C VAL A 111 24.45 9.53 10.79
N ASN A 112 25.34 9.13 11.70
CA ASN A 112 26.45 8.25 11.38
C ASN A 112 25.98 6.85 10.92
N GLU A 113 24.96 6.29 11.56
CA GLU A 113 24.31 5.05 11.14
C GLU A 113 23.75 5.16 9.70
N LEU A 114 22.98 6.22 9.41
CA LEU A 114 22.47 6.47 8.06
C LEU A 114 23.58 6.62 7.03
N ARG A 115 24.68 7.31 7.39
CA ARG A 115 25.86 7.44 6.53
C ARG A 115 26.50 6.08 6.23
N PHE A 116 26.62 5.21 7.23
CA PHE A 116 27.15 3.86 7.06
C PHE A 116 26.29 3.01 6.12
N TYR A 117 24.96 3.03 6.27
CA TYR A 117 24.06 2.33 5.34
C TYR A 117 24.16 2.87 3.91
N ARG A 118 24.27 4.20 3.74
CA ARG A 118 24.50 4.83 2.42
C ARG A 118 25.81 4.36 1.79
N LEU A 119 26.90 4.29 2.56
CA LEU A 119 28.20 3.79 2.08
C LEU A 119 28.13 2.32 1.66
N LYS A 120 27.50 1.46 2.48
CA LYS A 120 27.26 0.05 2.12
C LYS A 120 26.43 -0.11 0.84
N ALA A 121 25.36 0.67 0.70
CA ALA A 121 24.54 0.70 -0.51
C ALA A 121 25.35 1.13 -1.74
N LYS A 122 26.18 2.19 -1.60
CA LYS A 122 27.06 2.66 -2.68
C LYS A 122 28.09 1.60 -3.07
N LYS A 123 28.67 0.88 -2.10
CA LYS A 123 29.61 -0.24 -2.36
C LYS A 123 28.95 -1.37 -3.14
N LYS A 124 27.71 -1.77 -2.79
CA LYS A 124 26.96 -2.80 -3.52
C LYS A 124 26.60 -2.35 -4.94
N MET A 125 26.20 -1.10 -5.12
CA MET A 125 25.88 -0.52 -6.43
C MET A 125 27.07 -0.34 -7.35
N ASN A 126 28.24 0.00 -6.79
CA ASN A 126 29.50 0.22 -7.53
C ASN A 126 30.37 -1.04 -7.57
N SER A 127 29.83 -2.21 -7.20
CA SER A 127 30.54 -3.48 -7.28
C SER A 127 30.91 -3.77 -8.75
N PRO A 128 32.16 -4.18 -9.03
CA PRO A 128 32.56 -4.61 -10.38
C PRO A 128 31.73 -5.79 -10.90
N ASN A 129 31.34 -6.71 -9.99
CA ASN A 129 30.50 -7.85 -10.35
C ASN A 129 29.03 -7.41 -10.58
N PRO A 130 28.47 -7.59 -11.79
CA PRO A 130 27.10 -7.21 -12.12
C PRO A 130 26.05 -8.05 -11.37
N GLU A 131 26.32 -9.32 -11.07
CA GLU A 131 25.41 -10.20 -10.32
C GLU A 131 25.09 -9.62 -8.94
N VAL A 132 26.11 -9.10 -8.24
CA VAL A 132 25.96 -8.46 -6.93
C VAL A 132 25.10 -7.20 -7.03
N ARG A 133 25.26 -6.44 -8.12
CA ARG A 133 24.47 -5.22 -8.38
C ARG A 133 23.00 -5.57 -8.64
N ILE A 134 22.75 -6.54 -9.51
CA ILE A 134 21.39 -6.97 -9.89
C ILE A 134 20.67 -7.55 -8.66
N ARG A 135 21.31 -8.47 -7.92
CA ARG A 135 20.75 -9.03 -6.68
C ARG A 135 20.42 -7.97 -5.64
N TYR A 136 21.29 -6.98 -5.48
CA TYR A 136 21.02 -5.88 -4.57
C TYR A 136 19.78 -5.06 -4.99
N LYS A 137 19.63 -4.74 -6.29
CA LYS A 137 18.44 -4.04 -6.78
C LYS A 137 17.17 -4.90 -6.57
N LEU A 138 17.26 -6.19 -6.86
CA LEU A 138 16.16 -7.14 -6.72
C LEU A 138 15.70 -7.24 -5.26
N GLU A 139 16.62 -7.41 -4.31
CA GLU A 139 16.32 -7.44 -2.86
C GLU A 139 15.63 -6.14 -2.39
N LYS A 140 16.01 -4.99 -2.97
CA LYS A 140 15.39 -3.69 -2.65
C LYS A 140 13.99 -3.57 -3.26
N ALA A 141 13.80 -4.09 -4.47
CA ALA A 141 12.51 -4.08 -5.15
C ALA A 141 11.51 -5.02 -4.46
N LYS A 142 11.89 -6.26 -4.14
CA LYS A 142 11.05 -7.24 -3.43
C LYS A 142 10.60 -6.72 -2.06
N ARG A 143 11.50 -6.11 -1.28
CA ARG A 143 11.14 -5.45 -0.01
C ARG A 143 10.12 -4.33 -0.20
N LYS A 144 10.21 -3.57 -1.30
CA LYS A 144 9.27 -2.48 -1.60
C LYS A 144 7.91 -3.06 -2.02
N GLU A 145 7.90 -4.11 -2.83
CA GLU A 145 6.71 -4.85 -3.24
C GLU A 145 5.95 -5.39 -2.03
N GLU A 146 6.62 -6.10 -1.12
CA GLU A 146 6.04 -6.60 0.13
C GLU A 146 5.40 -5.48 0.97
N TRP A 147 6.10 -4.34 1.10
CA TRP A 147 5.57 -3.18 1.79
C TRP A 147 4.33 -2.59 1.11
N LEU A 148 4.30 -2.54 -0.23
CA LEU A 148 3.14 -2.09 -1.00
C LEU A 148 1.96 -3.04 -0.83
N ILE A 149 2.19 -4.35 -0.83
CA ILE A 149 1.17 -5.37 -0.58
C ILE A 149 0.60 -5.22 0.84
N GLU A 150 1.45 -5.03 1.85
CA GLU A 150 1.00 -4.79 3.23
C GLU A 150 0.15 -3.51 3.35
N LYS A 151 0.46 -2.48 2.56
CA LYS A 151 -0.34 -1.26 2.50
C LYS A 151 -1.69 -1.51 1.82
N LEU A 152 -1.71 -2.25 0.70
CA LEU A 152 -2.94 -2.56 -0.03
C LEU A 152 -3.91 -3.41 0.78
N ARG A 153 -3.41 -4.38 1.56
CA ARG A 153 -4.21 -5.19 2.49
C ARG A 153 -5.07 -4.37 3.47
N LYS A 154 -4.67 -3.11 3.76
CA LYS A 154 -5.43 -2.20 4.66
C LYS A 154 -6.66 -1.60 3.99
N TYR A 155 -6.72 -1.63 2.66
CA TYR A 155 -7.83 -1.10 1.85
C TYR A 155 -8.74 -2.21 1.33
N ASP A 156 -8.42 -3.48 1.59
CA ASP A 156 -9.30 -4.59 1.28
C ASP A 156 -10.44 -4.59 2.29
N VAL A 157 -11.60 -4.12 1.84
CA VAL A 157 -12.83 -4.15 2.62
C VAL A 157 -13.38 -5.58 2.53
N PRO A 158 -13.67 -6.24 3.67
CA PRO A 158 -14.32 -7.55 3.66
C PRO A 158 -15.57 -7.48 2.79
N LYS A 159 -15.63 -8.33 1.77
CA LYS A 159 -16.83 -8.46 0.95
C LYS A 159 -17.85 -9.19 1.83
N THR A 160 -18.83 -8.44 2.33
CA THR A 160 -20.05 -9.04 2.85
C THR A 160 -20.61 -9.96 1.77
N PRO A 161 -20.96 -11.22 2.10
CA PRO A 161 -21.57 -12.12 1.13
C PRO A 161 -22.77 -11.40 0.54
N ALA A 162 -22.89 -11.41 -0.79
CA ALA A 162 -24.05 -10.85 -1.44
C ALA A 162 -25.28 -11.52 -0.83
N GLU A 163 -26.11 -10.75 -0.13
CA GLU A 163 -27.45 -11.20 0.24
C GLU A 163 -28.09 -11.75 -1.03
N ALA A 164 -28.78 -12.89 -0.93
CA ALA A 164 -29.52 -13.48 -2.04
C ALA A 164 -30.59 -12.48 -2.49
N TYR A 165 -30.19 -11.57 -3.37
CA TYR A 165 -31.06 -10.67 -4.06
C TYR A 165 -31.87 -11.55 -5.01
N ASP A 166 -33.19 -11.43 -4.92
CA ASP A 166 -34.12 -12.21 -5.70
C ASP A 166 -33.70 -12.14 -7.17
N PRO A 167 -33.35 -13.28 -7.81
CA PRO A 167 -33.09 -13.28 -9.23
C PRO A 167 -34.43 -13.00 -9.91
N GLU A 168 -34.76 -11.71 -10.08
CA GLU A 168 -35.75 -11.29 -11.07
C GLU A 168 -35.23 -11.85 -12.41
N THR A 169 -35.72 -13.02 -12.80
CA THR A 169 -35.34 -13.69 -14.04
C THR A 169 -35.87 -12.84 -15.18
N LEU A 170 -35.03 -11.92 -15.66
CA LEU A 170 -35.31 -11.11 -16.83
C LEU A 170 -35.44 -12.03 -18.03
N THR A 171 -36.56 -11.94 -18.75
CA THR A 171 -36.72 -12.70 -19.98
C THR A 171 -35.73 -12.20 -21.03
N GLU A 172 -35.41 -13.03 -22.03
CA GLU A 172 -34.45 -12.66 -23.06
C GLU A 172 -34.90 -11.40 -23.84
N GLU A 173 -36.22 -11.24 -24.05
CA GLU A 173 -36.80 -10.08 -24.69
C GLU A 173 -36.60 -8.82 -23.85
N GLU A 174 -36.82 -8.91 -22.54
CA GLU A 174 -36.59 -7.80 -21.59
C GLU A 174 -35.12 -7.40 -21.56
N GLN A 175 -34.20 -8.38 -21.51
CA GLN A 175 -32.76 -8.12 -21.53
C GLN A 175 -32.34 -7.41 -22.82
N HIS A 176 -32.84 -7.87 -23.97
CA HIS A 176 -32.54 -7.25 -25.26
C HIS A 176 -33.12 -5.82 -25.36
N TYR A 177 -34.33 -5.60 -24.86
CA TYR A 177 -34.93 -4.27 -24.77
C TYR A 177 -34.12 -3.31 -23.89
N LEU A 178 -33.71 -3.77 -22.70
CA LEU A 178 -32.91 -2.99 -21.75
C LEU A 178 -31.52 -2.69 -22.30
N LYS A 179 -30.89 -3.64 -23.00
CA LYS A 179 -29.60 -3.45 -23.68
C LYS A 179 -29.68 -2.35 -24.74
N ARG A 180 -30.72 -2.37 -25.58
CA ARG A 180 -30.95 -1.33 -26.61
C ARG A 180 -31.26 0.02 -25.98
N THR A 181 -32.14 0.04 -24.98
CA THR A 181 -32.57 1.27 -24.30
C THR A 181 -31.42 1.89 -23.51
N GLY A 182 -30.68 1.10 -22.74
CA GLY A 182 -29.55 1.56 -21.93
C GLY A 182 -28.41 2.16 -22.78
N GLU A 183 -28.19 1.66 -23.99
CA GLU A 183 -27.20 2.27 -24.89
C GLU A 183 -27.65 3.60 -25.49
N LYS A 184 -28.93 3.71 -25.87
CA LYS A 184 -29.49 4.91 -26.51
C LYS A 184 -29.60 6.09 -25.54
N ARG A 185 -29.76 5.81 -24.24
CA ARG A 185 -29.96 6.84 -23.22
C ARG A 185 -28.65 7.58 -22.91
N LYS A 186 -28.78 8.88 -22.60
CA LYS A 186 -27.65 9.77 -22.32
C LYS A 186 -27.26 9.83 -20.83
N ASN A 187 -27.89 9.04 -19.97
CA ASN A 187 -27.60 9.02 -18.54
C ASN A 187 -26.44 8.08 -18.25
N PHE A 188 -25.27 8.68 -17.99
CA PHE A 188 -24.05 7.93 -17.72
C PHE A 188 -23.36 8.37 -16.43
N VAL A 189 -22.66 7.42 -15.82
CA VAL A 189 -21.79 7.62 -14.66
C VAL A 189 -20.36 7.35 -15.10
N LEU A 190 -19.43 8.26 -14.78
CA LEU A 190 -18.02 8.10 -15.09
C LEU A 190 -17.28 7.47 -13.91
N VAL A 191 -16.62 6.36 -14.16
CA VAL A 191 -15.67 5.73 -13.22
C VAL A 191 -14.26 6.10 -13.67
N GLY A 192 -13.56 6.83 -12.81
CA GLY A 192 -12.20 7.31 -13.06
C GLY A 192 -11.12 6.34 -12.58
N ARG A 193 -9.89 6.85 -12.47
CA ARG A 193 -8.73 6.15 -11.87
C ARG A 193 -8.96 5.61 -10.45
N ARG A 194 -9.93 6.17 -9.72
CA ARG A 194 -10.27 5.75 -8.34
C ARG A 194 -11.02 4.42 -8.30
N GLY A 195 -11.50 3.93 -9.44
CA GLY A 195 -12.36 2.76 -9.51
C GLY A 195 -13.73 3.00 -8.87
N VAL A 196 -14.37 1.91 -8.46
CA VAL A 196 -15.69 1.91 -7.81
C VAL A 196 -15.53 2.32 -6.35
N PHE A 197 -16.26 3.36 -5.94
CA PHE A 197 -16.35 3.81 -4.54
C PHE A 197 -17.76 4.35 -4.28
N GLY A 198 -18.11 4.62 -3.02
CA GLY A 198 -19.48 4.96 -2.62
C GLY A 198 -20.12 6.12 -3.39
N GLY A 199 -19.32 7.11 -3.82
CA GLY A 199 -19.80 8.22 -4.64
C GLY A 199 -20.29 7.82 -6.04
N VAL A 200 -19.73 6.76 -6.63
CA VAL A 200 -20.19 6.19 -7.92
C VAL A 200 -21.58 5.58 -7.74
N VAL A 201 -21.75 4.77 -6.70
CA VAL A 201 -23.00 4.08 -6.37
C VAL A 201 -24.10 5.08 -6.01
N LEU A 202 -23.77 6.08 -5.19
CA LEU A 202 -24.66 7.22 -4.92
C LEU A 202 -25.14 7.86 -6.22
N ASN A 203 -24.24 8.12 -7.17
CA ASN A 203 -24.60 8.74 -8.44
C ASN A 203 -25.51 7.83 -9.29
N MET A 204 -25.31 6.52 -9.25
CA MET A 204 -26.21 5.55 -9.90
C MET A 204 -27.62 5.61 -9.31
N HIS A 205 -27.76 5.59 -7.98
CA HIS A 205 -29.07 5.69 -7.32
C HIS A 205 -29.80 7.00 -7.63
N LEU A 206 -29.06 8.10 -7.86
CA LEU A 206 -29.63 9.37 -8.31
C LEU A 206 -30.21 9.27 -9.73
N HIS A 207 -29.50 8.62 -10.67
CA HIS A 207 -30.03 8.37 -12.01
C HIS A 207 -31.24 7.44 -11.97
N TRP A 208 -31.23 6.43 -11.10
CA TRP A 208 -32.34 5.48 -10.95
C TRP A 208 -33.63 6.07 -10.39
N LYS A 209 -33.60 7.31 -9.89
CA LYS A 209 -34.82 8.05 -9.53
C LYS A 209 -35.74 8.28 -10.74
N LYS A 210 -35.15 8.54 -11.91
CA LYS A 210 -35.88 8.95 -13.13
C LYS A 210 -35.74 7.96 -14.28
N HIS A 211 -34.72 7.10 -14.25
CA HIS A 211 -34.39 6.20 -15.32
C HIS A 211 -34.26 4.77 -14.79
N GLU A 212 -34.64 3.79 -15.59
CA GLU A 212 -34.56 2.39 -15.20
C GLU A 212 -33.16 1.81 -15.36
N THR A 213 -32.45 2.25 -16.40
CA THR A 213 -31.09 1.83 -16.72
C THR A 213 -30.10 2.95 -16.45
N VAL A 214 -28.83 2.60 -16.23
CA VAL A 214 -27.71 3.55 -16.14
C VAL A 214 -26.50 3.00 -16.89
N LYS A 215 -25.82 3.85 -17.65
CA LYS A 215 -24.59 3.49 -18.36
C LYS A 215 -23.37 3.91 -17.53
N VAL A 216 -22.54 2.98 -17.10
CA VAL A 216 -21.31 3.29 -16.38
C VAL A 216 -20.14 3.20 -17.36
N ILE A 217 -19.40 4.29 -17.53
CA ILE A 217 -18.24 4.36 -18.42
C ILE A 217 -16.98 4.38 -17.56
N CYS A 218 -16.14 3.36 -17.71
CA CYS A 218 -14.94 3.19 -16.92
C CYS A 218 -13.70 3.64 -17.71
N LYS A 219 -13.06 4.74 -17.28
CA LYS A 219 -11.84 5.28 -17.91
C LYS A 219 -10.86 5.80 -16.85
N PRO A 220 -9.61 5.33 -16.76
CA PRO A 220 -8.96 4.28 -17.55
C PRO A 220 -9.19 2.86 -16.96
N CYS A 221 -9.46 1.88 -17.83
CA CYS A 221 -9.33 0.46 -17.50
C CYS A 221 -8.15 -0.08 -18.31
N ASN A 222 -7.00 -0.24 -17.65
CA ASN A 222 -5.78 -0.70 -18.33
C ASN A 222 -5.64 -2.21 -18.33
N LYS A 223 -6.31 -2.89 -17.39
CA LYS A 223 -6.21 -4.34 -17.21
C LYS A 223 -7.35 -5.05 -17.95
N PRO A 224 -7.07 -6.10 -18.74
CA PRO A 224 -8.12 -6.97 -19.25
C PRO A 224 -8.81 -7.63 -18.05
N GLY A 225 -10.14 -7.76 -18.08
CA GLY A 225 -10.91 -8.34 -16.98
C GLY A 225 -11.35 -7.36 -15.89
N GLN A 226 -10.66 -6.23 -15.69
CA GLN A 226 -11.01 -5.26 -14.63
C GLN A 226 -12.43 -4.69 -14.77
N ILE A 227 -12.96 -4.59 -15.99
CA ILE A 227 -14.35 -4.17 -16.20
C ILE A 227 -15.36 -5.18 -15.62
N HIS A 228 -15.07 -6.48 -15.67
CA HIS A 228 -15.93 -7.51 -15.11
C HIS A 228 -15.92 -7.45 -13.58
N GLU A 229 -14.75 -7.24 -12.97
CA GLU A 229 -14.64 -6.99 -11.52
C GLU A 229 -15.43 -5.75 -11.10
N TYR A 230 -15.35 -4.66 -11.88
CA TYR A 230 -16.17 -3.47 -11.62
C TYR A 230 -17.66 -3.72 -11.80
N ALA A 231 -18.05 -4.50 -12.81
CA ALA A 231 -19.46 -4.86 -13.01
C ALA A 231 -20.00 -5.65 -11.81
N GLU A 232 -19.25 -6.64 -11.34
CA GLU A 232 -19.60 -7.44 -10.16
C GLU A 232 -19.69 -6.57 -8.89
N GLU A 233 -18.70 -5.70 -8.64
CA GLU A 233 -18.73 -4.82 -7.47
C GLU A 233 -19.85 -3.78 -7.53
N LEU A 234 -20.15 -3.23 -8.71
CA LEU A 234 -21.29 -2.33 -8.89
C LEU A 234 -22.61 -3.07 -8.65
N ALA A 235 -22.76 -4.28 -9.17
CA ALA A 235 -23.94 -5.12 -8.93
C ALA A 235 -24.13 -5.35 -7.43
N ARG A 236 -23.07 -5.78 -6.74
CA ARG A 236 -23.07 -6.05 -5.29
C ARG A 236 -23.41 -4.80 -4.47
N LEU A 237 -22.76 -3.68 -4.75
CA LEU A 237 -22.88 -2.46 -3.95
C LEU A 237 -24.21 -1.71 -4.18
N SER A 238 -24.70 -1.71 -5.42
CA SER A 238 -25.91 -0.99 -5.81
C SER A 238 -27.18 -1.85 -5.80
N LYS A 239 -27.03 -3.18 -5.61
CA LYS A 239 -28.10 -4.18 -5.79
C LYS A 239 -28.76 -4.11 -7.17
N GLY A 240 -27.97 -3.74 -8.18
CA GLY A 240 -28.40 -3.59 -9.57
C GLY A 240 -28.05 -4.82 -10.41
N ILE A 241 -28.82 -5.06 -11.47
CA ILE A 241 -28.62 -6.17 -12.39
C ILE A 241 -27.73 -5.70 -13.54
N VAL A 242 -26.63 -6.41 -13.79
CA VAL A 242 -25.74 -6.15 -14.94
C VAL A 242 -26.39 -6.76 -16.18
N ILE A 243 -26.71 -5.92 -17.17
CA ILE A 243 -27.36 -6.36 -18.42
C ILE A 243 -26.33 -6.65 -19.50
N ASP A 244 -25.36 -5.75 -19.67
CA ASP A 244 -24.38 -5.83 -20.75
C ASP A 244 -23.05 -5.20 -20.34
N VAL A 245 -21.95 -5.91 -20.63
CA VAL A 245 -20.59 -5.42 -20.46
C VAL A 245 -19.99 -5.24 -21.85
N LYS A 246 -19.74 -3.99 -22.23
CA LYS A 246 -19.27 -3.65 -23.57
C LYS A 246 -17.75 -3.56 -23.65
N PRO A 247 -17.16 -3.90 -24.80
CA PRO A 247 -15.70 -3.83 -25.00
C PRO A 247 -15.16 -2.39 -24.96
N ASN A 248 -16.00 -1.37 -25.12
CA ASN A 248 -15.62 0.05 -25.02
C ASN A 248 -15.52 0.56 -23.57
N ASN A 249 -15.27 -0.34 -22.62
CA ASN A 249 -15.25 -0.09 -21.19
C ASN A 249 -16.54 0.53 -20.62
N ALA A 250 -17.70 0.11 -21.14
CA ALA A 250 -19.00 0.56 -20.64
C ALA A 250 -19.82 -0.61 -20.08
N ILE A 251 -20.52 -0.37 -18.98
CA ILE A 251 -21.40 -1.33 -18.31
C ILE A 251 -22.81 -0.75 -18.32
N VAL A 252 -23.80 -1.54 -18.71
CA VAL A 252 -25.21 -1.15 -18.61
C VAL A 252 -25.81 -1.89 -17.41
N LEU A 253 -26.25 -1.12 -16.41
CA LEU A 253 -26.92 -1.65 -15.22
C LEU A 253 -28.41 -1.27 -15.22
N TYR A 254 -29.23 -2.21 -14.77
CA TYR A 254 -30.65 -2.06 -14.53
C TYR A 254 -30.92 -2.07 -13.01
N ARG A 255 -31.84 -1.22 -12.55
CA ARG A 255 -32.13 -1.07 -11.12
C ARG A 255 -32.99 -2.18 -10.51
N GLY A 256 -33.75 -2.94 -11.31
CA GLY A 256 -34.79 -3.87 -10.87
C GLY A 256 -36.21 -3.33 -11.05
N LYS A 257 -37.21 -4.21 -11.17
CA LYS A 257 -38.63 -3.83 -11.29
C LYS A 257 -39.12 -3.21 -9.98
N ASN A 258 -38.68 -3.75 -8.86
CA ASN A 258 -39.07 -3.33 -7.51
C ASN A 258 -38.08 -2.35 -6.85
N TYR A 259 -37.45 -1.47 -7.64
CA TYR A 259 -36.44 -0.56 -7.10
C TYR A 259 -37.05 0.41 -6.08
N VAL A 260 -36.63 0.24 -4.83
CA VAL A 260 -36.87 1.20 -3.74
C VAL A 260 -35.59 1.97 -3.49
N ARG A 261 -35.72 3.30 -3.41
CA ARG A 261 -34.62 4.19 -3.05
C ARG A 261 -34.06 3.78 -1.68
N PRO A 262 -32.77 3.39 -1.57
CA PRO A 262 -32.18 3.03 -0.29
C PRO A 262 -32.11 4.26 0.61
N GLN A 263 -32.32 4.06 1.93
CA GLN A 263 -32.18 5.12 2.93
C GLN A 263 -30.73 5.63 2.99
N VAL A 264 -29.78 4.69 2.92
CA VAL A 264 -28.35 4.99 2.82
C VAL A 264 -27.92 4.85 1.36
N MET A 265 -27.69 5.98 0.69
CA MET A 265 -27.38 6.02 -0.75
C MET A 265 -25.96 5.57 -1.11
N SER A 266 -25.02 5.74 -0.18
CA SER A 266 -23.63 5.33 -0.36
C SER A 266 -23.37 4.16 0.58
N PRO A 267 -23.17 2.94 0.08
CA PRO A 267 -22.96 1.78 0.93
C PRO A 267 -21.72 1.94 1.81
N VAL A 268 -21.84 1.51 3.07
CA VAL A 268 -20.79 1.61 4.09
C VAL A 268 -19.59 0.71 3.75
N ASP A 269 -19.83 -0.36 2.98
CA ASP A 269 -18.83 -1.34 2.54
C ASP A 269 -17.87 -0.79 1.46
N THR A 270 -17.82 0.53 1.26
CA THR A 270 -16.98 1.17 0.23
C THR A 270 -15.91 2.06 0.84
N LEU A 271 -14.80 2.20 0.11
CA LEU A 271 -13.76 3.15 0.46
C LEU A 271 -14.25 4.59 0.25
N SER A 272 -13.82 5.49 1.13
CA SER A 272 -13.95 6.94 0.90
C SER A 272 -13.19 7.37 -0.36
N LYS A 273 -13.61 8.47 -0.98
CA LYS A 273 -13.02 9.03 -2.22
C LYS A 273 -11.49 9.16 -2.18
N ASP A 274 -10.93 9.61 -1.06
CA ASP A 274 -9.48 9.83 -0.93
C ASP A 274 -8.72 8.53 -0.72
N LYS A 275 -9.25 7.62 0.12
CA LYS A 275 -8.69 6.27 0.29
C LYS A 275 -8.70 5.46 -1.01
N ALA A 276 -9.75 5.59 -1.84
CA ALA A 276 -9.81 4.95 -3.15
C ALA A 276 -8.72 5.46 -4.10
N LEU A 277 -8.43 6.78 -4.07
CA LEU A 277 -7.31 7.34 -4.84
C LEU A 277 -5.95 6.87 -4.32
N GLU A 278 -5.81 6.73 -3.01
CA GLU A 278 -4.58 6.23 -2.38
C GLU A 278 -4.32 4.76 -2.72
N LYS A 279 -5.36 3.91 -2.66
CA LYS A 279 -5.33 2.52 -3.13
C LYS A 279 -4.80 2.44 -4.57
N TYR A 280 -5.39 3.22 -5.49
CA TYR A 280 -4.93 3.28 -6.88
C TYR A 280 -3.44 3.66 -7.00
N ARG A 281 -2.94 4.64 -6.21
CA ARG A 281 -1.51 5.01 -6.24
C ARG A 281 -0.60 3.86 -5.81
N TYR A 282 -1.03 3.09 -4.80
CA TYR A 282 -0.27 1.93 -4.36
C TYR A 282 -0.29 0.80 -5.39
N GLU A 283 -1.44 0.52 -6.01
CA GLU A 283 -1.56 -0.46 -7.10
C GLU A 283 -0.66 -0.11 -8.29
N GLN A 284 -0.69 1.15 -8.72
CA GLN A 284 0.20 1.63 -9.80
C GLN A 284 1.68 1.52 -9.43
N SER A 285 2.05 1.83 -8.18
CA SER A 285 3.42 1.64 -7.72
C SER A 285 3.80 0.16 -7.61
N LEU A 286 2.85 -0.73 -7.33
CA LEU A 286 3.06 -2.17 -7.23
C LEU A 286 3.32 -2.74 -8.63
N GLU A 287 2.47 -2.42 -9.60
CA GLU A 287 2.64 -2.79 -11.02
C GLU A 287 4.03 -2.39 -11.53
N HIS A 288 4.41 -1.12 -11.36
CA HIS A 288 5.73 -0.66 -11.79
C HIS A 288 6.90 -1.36 -11.07
N THR A 289 6.72 -1.73 -9.79
CA THR A 289 7.75 -2.44 -9.02
C THR A 289 7.85 -3.90 -9.48
N SER A 290 6.72 -4.55 -9.78
CA SER A 290 6.66 -5.91 -10.35
C SER A 290 7.34 -5.97 -11.72
N ASP A 291 7.00 -5.05 -12.63
CA ASP A 291 7.65 -4.94 -13.95
C ASP A 291 9.17 -4.74 -13.84
N PHE A 292 9.59 -3.98 -12.81
CA PHE A 292 11.01 -3.76 -12.53
C PHE A 292 11.70 -5.02 -12.00
N ILE A 293 11.03 -5.80 -11.16
CA ILE A 293 11.53 -7.10 -10.68
C ILE A 293 11.70 -8.06 -11.85
N GLU A 294 10.69 -8.18 -12.73
CA GLU A 294 10.74 -9.05 -13.90
C GLU A 294 11.93 -8.70 -14.81
N LYS A 295 12.16 -7.41 -15.05
CA LYS A 295 13.33 -6.95 -15.83
C LYS A 295 14.66 -7.34 -15.18
N LEU A 296 14.78 -7.23 -13.85
CA LEU A 296 15.99 -7.60 -13.13
C LEU A 296 16.21 -9.13 -13.11
N GLU A 297 15.14 -9.91 -13.02
CA GLU A 297 15.21 -11.37 -13.07
C GLU A 297 15.69 -11.84 -14.45
N LYS A 298 15.16 -11.26 -15.53
CA LYS A 298 15.66 -11.49 -16.90
C LYS A 298 17.13 -11.09 -17.06
N GLU A 299 17.53 -9.92 -16.57
CA GLU A 299 18.94 -9.46 -16.60
C GLU A 299 19.87 -10.44 -15.86
N LEU A 300 19.41 -10.97 -14.71
CA LEU A 300 20.16 -11.95 -13.92
C LEU A 300 20.30 -13.29 -14.66
N GLU A 301 19.23 -13.79 -15.27
CA GLU A 301 19.25 -15.02 -16.07
C GLU A 301 20.16 -14.90 -17.29
N GLU A 302 20.09 -13.78 -18.02
CA GLU A 302 20.95 -13.50 -19.17
C GLU A 302 22.42 -13.47 -18.76
N TYR A 303 22.74 -12.86 -17.61
CA TYR A 303 24.09 -12.87 -17.08
C TYR A 303 24.56 -14.29 -16.73
N HIS A 304 23.72 -15.11 -16.09
CA HIS A 304 24.06 -16.50 -15.80
C HIS A 304 24.29 -17.32 -17.07
N LYS A 305 23.47 -17.14 -18.11
CA LYS A 305 23.65 -17.75 -19.43
C LYS A 305 24.97 -17.30 -20.08
N TYR A 306 25.30 -16.02 -19.99
CA TYR A 306 26.58 -15.47 -20.47
C TYR A 306 27.76 -16.13 -19.77
N VAL A 307 27.78 -16.14 -18.42
CA VAL A 307 28.87 -16.76 -17.65
C VAL A 307 29.01 -18.25 -17.99
N ALA A 308 27.91 -18.98 -18.15
CA ALA A 308 27.93 -20.38 -18.53
C ALA A 308 28.53 -20.61 -19.94
N ARG A 309 28.23 -19.73 -20.91
CA ARG A 309 28.84 -19.80 -22.25
C ARG A 309 30.34 -19.54 -22.24
N TYR A 310 30.79 -18.56 -21.46
CA TYR A 310 32.22 -18.24 -21.34
C TYR A 310 33.00 -19.40 -20.69
N LYS A 311 32.49 -19.95 -19.59
CA LYS A 311 33.11 -21.11 -18.94
C LYS A 311 33.26 -22.32 -19.87
N LYS A 312 32.22 -22.62 -20.66
CA LYS A 312 32.28 -23.70 -21.66
C LYS A 312 33.35 -23.44 -22.72
N LYS A 313 33.52 -22.19 -23.16
CA LYS A 313 34.56 -21.83 -24.12
C LYS A 313 35.97 -22.01 -23.52
N ASP A 314 36.17 -21.54 -22.30
CA ASP A 314 37.45 -21.66 -21.59
C ASP A 314 37.84 -23.15 -21.36
N GLU A 315 36.87 -24.01 -21.07
CA GLU A 315 37.06 -25.47 -20.94
C GLU A 315 37.43 -26.14 -22.27
N VAL A 316 36.89 -25.68 -23.40
CA VAL A 316 37.24 -26.20 -24.74
C VAL A 316 38.63 -25.73 -25.16
N ASP A 317 38.94 -24.46 -24.93
CA ASP A 317 40.23 -23.85 -25.28
C ASP A 317 41.39 -24.38 -24.42
N SER A 318 41.11 -24.86 -23.20
CA SER A 318 42.10 -25.52 -22.34
C SER A 318 42.33 -26.98 -22.70
N LYS A 319 41.30 -27.70 -23.14
CA LYS A 319 41.43 -29.07 -23.66
C LYS A 319 42.17 -29.14 -24.99
N SER A 320 41.97 -28.17 -25.88
CA SER A 320 42.68 -28.11 -27.18
C SER A 320 44.16 -27.72 -27.08
N LYS A 321 44.59 -27.10 -25.97
CA LYS A 321 46.01 -26.80 -25.69
C LYS A 321 46.75 -27.93 -24.98
N ALA A 322 46.03 -28.93 -24.47
CA ALA A 322 46.58 -30.07 -23.76
C ALA A 322 46.77 -31.31 -24.66
N VAL A 323 46.38 -31.21 -25.94
CA VAL A 323 46.57 -32.20 -27.02
C VAL A 323 47.63 -31.68 -27.98
#